data_AF-A0A1V2PWC2-F1
#
_entry.id   AF-A0A1V2PWC2-F1
#
_cell.length_a   1.000
_cell.length_b   1.000
_cell.length_c   1.000
_cell.angle_alpha   90.00
_cell.angle_beta   90.00
_cell.angle_gamma   90.00
#
_symmetry.space_group_name_H-M   'P 1'
#
loop_
_entity.id
_entity.type
_entity.pdbx_description
1 polymer ?
#
loop_
_entity_poly.entity_id
_entity_poly.type
_entity_poly.pdbx_seq_one_letter_code
_entity_poly.pdbx_strand_id
1 'polypeptide(L)'
;MPQVEIAAALAETDVAACALLGDALARLGSPDDDGLLATPLLTAVPESLDPTDGLPDRPIHRFRYEPPPATPRGLSEWPDSDGPIVYASFGTVAAALPPFRGMYRALVEALADQPVRVLITLGESVDPALVGPTPDHIRVEPFWPQQDVMPHAGAVIGHGGFGTTMTALAAGVPQIVVPLFALDQFYNARAVERSGAGAVVDPELTALSENLSRVPRDESHRLAARRLADEIADLPPIEESVAVLAGARS
;
A
#
# COMPACT_ATOMS: atom_id res chain seq x y z
N MET A 1 -6.52 -32.40 -1.86
CA MET A 1 -7.43 -31.30 -2.20
C MET A 1 -6.56 -30.22 -2.80
N PRO A 2 -6.81 -29.70 -4.01
CA PRO A 2 -6.07 -28.51 -4.42
C PRO A 2 -6.54 -27.36 -3.55
N GLN A 3 -5.61 -26.88 -2.74
CA GLN A 3 -5.76 -25.68 -1.96
C GLN A 3 -5.43 -24.52 -2.91
N VAL A 4 -6.03 -23.35 -2.71
CA VAL A 4 -5.63 -22.13 -3.40
C VAL A 4 -5.27 -21.13 -2.34
N GLU A 5 -4.15 -20.45 -2.54
CA GLU A 5 -3.67 -19.44 -1.63
C GLU A 5 -4.18 -18.07 -2.08
N ILE A 6 -4.79 -17.35 -1.14
CA ILE A 6 -5.26 -15.97 -1.35
C ILE A 6 -4.22 -15.07 -0.69
N ALA A 7 -3.53 -14.26 -1.49
CA ALA A 7 -2.57 -13.30 -0.98
C ALA A 7 -3.10 -11.86 -1.11
N ALA A 8 -3.03 -11.14 0.01
CA ALA A 8 -3.08 -9.68 0.05
C ALA A 8 -1.64 -9.12 0.08
N ALA A 9 -0.80 -9.59 -0.84
CA ALA A 9 0.62 -9.27 -0.95
C ALA A 9 1.11 -9.52 -2.38
N LEU A 10 2.34 -9.07 -2.68
CA LEU A 10 3.05 -9.44 -3.91
C LEU A 10 3.35 -10.95 -3.90
N ALA A 11 3.32 -11.60 -5.06
CA ALA A 11 3.79 -12.97 -5.26
C ALA A 11 5.24 -13.12 -4.81
N GLU A 12 6.09 -12.10 -5.03
CA GLU A 12 7.46 -12.10 -4.52
C GLU A 12 7.53 -12.22 -2.98
N THR A 13 6.61 -11.56 -2.25
CA THR A 13 6.53 -11.67 -0.78
C THR A 13 6.10 -13.07 -0.36
N ASP A 14 5.16 -13.65 -1.09
CA ASP A 14 4.63 -14.99 -0.85
C ASP A 14 5.69 -16.08 -1.10
N VAL A 15 6.45 -15.98 -2.19
CA VAL A 15 7.60 -16.87 -2.48
C VAL A 15 8.66 -16.76 -1.39
N ALA A 16 8.98 -15.56 -0.91
CA ALA A 16 9.92 -15.38 0.19
C ALA A 16 9.42 -16.02 1.51
N ALA A 17 8.12 -15.94 1.79
CA ALA A 17 7.51 -16.61 2.93
C ALA A 17 7.55 -18.15 2.79
N CYS A 18 7.27 -18.66 1.59
CA CYS A 18 7.36 -20.10 1.28
C CYS A 18 8.79 -20.63 1.48
N ALA A 19 9.82 -19.90 1.04
CA ALA A 19 11.21 -20.31 1.21
C ALA A 19 11.63 -20.43 2.70
N LEU A 20 11.15 -19.52 3.56
CA LEU A 20 11.37 -19.61 5.01
C LEU A 20 10.72 -20.87 5.61
N LEU A 21 9.56 -21.27 5.09
CA LEU A 21 8.89 -22.50 5.48
C LEU A 21 9.64 -23.74 4.96
N GLY A 22 10.08 -23.74 3.70
CA GLY A 22 10.84 -24.84 3.10
C GLY A 22 12.09 -25.20 3.92
N ASP A 23 12.86 -24.19 4.34
CA ASP A 23 14.01 -24.36 5.23
C ASP A 23 13.63 -25.02 6.58
N ALA A 24 12.46 -24.71 7.11
CA ALA A 24 11.96 -25.30 8.35
C ALA A 24 11.41 -26.73 8.13
N LEU A 25 10.70 -26.97 7.02
CA LEU A 25 10.13 -28.26 6.65
C LEU A 25 11.24 -29.29 6.33
N ALA A 26 12.29 -28.85 5.64
CA ALA A 26 13.48 -29.65 5.36
C ALA A 26 14.19 -30.10 6.66
N ARG A 27 14.29 -29.22 7.67
CA ARG A 27 14.84 -29.56 9.00
C ARG A 27 13.97 -30.56 9.76
N LEU A 28 12.67 -30.55 9.53
CA LEU A 28 11.71 -31.45 10.16
C LEU A 28 11.51 -32.77 9.39
N GLY A 29 12.18 -32.94 8.24
CA GLY A 29 12.12 -34.16 7.43
C GLY A 29 10.80 -34.37 6.70
N SER A 30 10.00 -33.29 6.51
CA SER A 30 8.76 -33.35 5.74
C SER A 30 9.06 -33.11 4.26
N PRO A 31 8.73 -34.03 3.33
CA PRO A 31 9.16 -33.97 1.94
C PRO A 31 8.31 -33.05 1.03
N ASP A 32 7.44 -32.19 1.59
CA ASP A 32 6.53 -31.34 0.80
C ASP A 32 7.14 -29.94 0.57
N ASP A 33 8.21 -29.86 -0.21
CA ASP A 33 8.72 -28.59 -0.76
C ASP A 33 7.99 -28.25 -2.09
N ASP A 34 7.67 -29.27 -2.89
CA ASP A 34 7.05 -29.11 -4.22
C ASP A 34 5.57 -28.68 -4.17
N GLY A 35 4.85 -29.01 -3.09
CA GLY A 35 3.40 -28.77 -2.99
C GLY A 35 3.01 -27.32 -2.71
N LEU A 36 3.82 -26.59 -1.93
CA LEU A 36 3.51 -25.20 -1.56
C LEU A 36 3.57 -24.27 -2.77
N LEU A 37 4.65 -24.36 -3.56
CA LEU A 37 4.85 -23.50 -4.73
C LEU A 37 4.02 -23.93 -5.96
N ALA A 38 3.55 -25.18 -6.01
CA ALA A 38 2.63 -25.65 -7.04
C ALA A 38 1.16 -25.20 -6.82
N THR A 39 0.84 -24.67 -5.63
CA THR A 39 -0.51 -24.20 -5.28
C THR A 39 -0.80 -22.90 -6.05
N PRO A 40 -1.90 -22.78 -6.81
CA PRO A 40 -2.22 -21.53 -7.49
C PRO A 40 -2.28 -20.34 -6.53
N LEU A 41 -1.77 -19.18 -6.95
CA LEU A 41 -1.88 -17.91 -6.23
C LEU A 41 -3.05 -17.12 -6.78
N LEU A 42 -3.92 -16.62 -5.90
CA LEU A 42 -4.93 -15.61 -6.25
C LEU A 42 -4.52 -14.27 -5.63
N THR A 43 -4.29 -13.24 -6.46
CA THR A 43 -3.80 -11.92 -6.02
C THR A 43 -4.50 -10.76 -6.74
N ALA A 44 -4.63 -9.62 -6.07
CA ALA A 44 -5.17 -8.39 -6.66
C ALA A 44 -4.10 -7.50 -7.30
N VAL A 45 -2.84 -7.97 -7.33
CA VAL A 45 -1.68 -7.18 -7.74
C VAL A 45 -1.46 -7.30 -9.25
N PRO A 46 -1.36 -6.18 -10.00
CA PRO A 46 -1.10 -6.20 -11.44
C PRO A 46 0.29 -6.75 -11.78
N GLU A 47 0.47 -7.30 -12.98
CA GLU A 47 1.73 -7.91 -13.43
C GLU A 47 2.85 -6.87 -13.50
N SER A 48 2.56 -5.64 -13.93
CA SER A 48 3.60 -4.62 -14.02
C SER A 48 4.14 -4.15 -12.66
N LEU A 49 3.38 -4.34 -11.57
CA LEU A 49 3.84 -4.05 -10.21
C LEU A 49 4.58 -5.24 -9.58
N ASP A 50 4.15 -6.45 -9.91
CA ASP A 50 4.67 -7.72 -9.41
C ASP A 50 4.99 -8.66 -10.58
N PRO A 51 6.05 -8.33 -11.34
CA PRO A 51 6.46 -9.14 -12.47
C PRO A 51 6.95 -10.49 -11.96
N THR A 52 6.49 -11.54 -12.63
CA THR A 52 6.71 -12.92 -12.22
C THR A 52 7.93 -13.56 -12.88
N ASP A 53 8.64 -12.78 -13.71
CA ASP A 53 9.88 -13.18 -14.35
C ASP A 53 10.93 -13.60 -13.30
N GLY A 54 11.33 -14.86 -13.34
CA GLY A 54 12.32 -15.43 -12.42
C GLY A 54 11.75 -15.95 -11.10
N LEU A 55 10.43 -15.89 -10.88
CA LEU A 55 9.75 -16.64 -9.82
C LEU A 55 9.58 -18.12 -10.23
N PRO A 56 9.42 -19.05 -9.27
CA PRO A 56 9.10 -20.44 -9.56
C PRO A 56 7.82 -20.57 -10.40
N ASP A 57 7.75 -21.59 -11.26
CA ASP A 57 6.59 -21.85 -12.12
C ASP A 57 5.36 -22.17 -11.25
N ARG A 58 4.46 -21.19 -11.15
CA ARG A 58 3.26 -21.20 -10.31
C ARG A 58 2.10 -20.56 -11.07
N PRO A 59 0.92 -21.18 -11.13
CA PRO A 59 -0.26 -20.52 -11.67
C PRO A 59 -0.63 -19.30 -10.83
N ILE A 60 -0.61 -18.10 -11.42
CA ILE A 60 -1.00 -16.85 -10.76
C ILE A 60 -2.27 -16.32 -11.44
N HIS A 61 -3.34 -16.24 -10.66
CA HIS A 61 -4.61 -15.68 -11.07
C HIS A 61 -4.74 -14.28 -10.47
N ARG A 62 -4.93 -13.29 -11.34
CA ARG A 62 -5.09 -11.89 -10.95
C ARG A 62 -6.54 -11.48 -11.01
N PHE A 63 -6.97 -10.69 -10.05
CA PHE A 63 -8.32 -10.13 -10.00
C PHE A 63 -8.29 -8.63 -9.69
N ARG A 64 -9.34 -7.93 -10.07
CA ARG A 64 -9.50 -6.50 -9.85
C ARG A 64 -9.52 -6.19 -8.35
N TYR A 65 -8.62 -5.32 -7.91
CA TYR A 65 -8.72 -4.74 -6.58
C TYR A 65 -9.91 -3.78 -6.51
N GLU A 66 -10.85 -4.06 -5.61
CA GLU A 66 -11.93 -3.14 -5.29
C GLU A 66 -11.72 -2.61 -3.87
N PRO A 67 -11.49 -1.29 -3.70
CA PRO A 67 -11.39 -0.72 -2.37
C PRO A 67 -12.74 -0.92 -1.65
N PRO A 68 -12.73 -1.02 -0.30
CA PRO A 68 -13.96 -1.18 0.47
C PRO A 68 -15.00 -0.10 0.11
N PRO A 69 -16.31 -0.39 0.18
CA PRO A 69 -17.30 0.65 -0.05
C PRO A 69 -17.12 1.79 0.96
N ALA A 70 -17.00 3.01 0.45
CA ALA A 70 -16.88 4.19 1.30
C ALA A 70 -18.25 4.54 1.91
N THR A 71 -18.23 5.04 3.15
CA THR A 71 -19.33 5.88 3.65
C THR A 71 -18.88 7.32 3.52
N PRO A 72 -19.32 8.07 2.48
CA PRO A 72 -18.73 9.35 2.17
C PRO A 72 -18.92 10.35 3.33
N ARG A 73 -17.81 10.84 3.87
CA ARG A 73 -17.72 11.97 4.79
C ARG A 73 -17.53 13.28 4.02
N GLY A 74 -16.88 13.22 2.84
CA GLY A 74 -16.63 14.37 1.95
C GLY A 74 -15.60 15.36 2.50
N LEU A 75 -14.80 15.99 1.62
CA LEU A 75 -13.72 16.91 2.03
C LEU A 75 -14.18 18.36 2.26
N SER A 76 -15.48 18.66 2.19
CA SER A 76 -16.02 20.02 2.33
C SER A 76 -15.76 20.69 3.68
N GLU A 77 -15.36 19.91 4.70
CA GLU A 77 -14.94 20.42 6.01
C GLU A 77 -13.49 20.92 6.06
N TRP A 78 -12.74 20.79 4.96
CA TRP A 78 -11.33 21.16 4.92
C TRP A 78 -11.14 22.48 4.15
N PRO A 79 -10.33 23.43 4.64
CA PRO A 79 -10.21 24.73 3.99
C PRO A 79 -9.73 24.62 2.54
N ASP A 80 -10.33 25.45 1.69
CA ASP A 80 -9.81 25.69 0.35
C ASP A 80 -8.41 26.32 0.46
N SER A 81 -7.44 25.72 -0.22
CA SER A 81 -6.08 26.24 -0.31
C SER A 81 -5.42 25.78 -1.61
N ASP A 82 -4.52 26.63 -2.11
CA ASP A 82 -3.76 26.43 -3.33
C ASP A 82 -2.63 25.41 -3.07
N GLY A 83 -2.94 24.12 -3.17
CA GLY A 83 -1.94 23.06 -3.03
C GLY A 83 -2.53 21.65 -3.16
N PRO A 84 -1.74 20.66 -3.62
CA PRO A 84 -2.21 19.28 -3.67
C PRO A 84 -2.51 18.77 -2.25
N ILE A 85 -3.50 17.89 -2.16
CA ILE A 85 -3.76 17.16 -0.93
C ILE A 85 -2.78 15.99 -0.84
N VAL A 86 -2.16 15.83 0.32
CA VAL A 86 -1.30 14.71 0.67
C VAL A 86 -1.99 13.93 1.77
N TYR A 87 -2.32 12.67 1.48
CA TYR A 87 -2.90 11.77 2.46
C TYR A 87 -1.80 10.96 3.13
N ALA A 88 -1.69 11.01 4.45
CA ALA A 88 -0.68 10.26 5.20
C ALA A 88 -1.34 9.20 6.11
N SER A 89 -0.91 7.95 5.96
CA SER A 89 -1.37 6.84 6.79
C SER A 89 -0.33 5.74 6.90
N PHE A 90 0.06 5.42 8.14
CA PHE A 90 0.92 4.26 8.42
C PHE A 90 0.11 3.05 8.89
N GLY A 91 -1.13 2.94 8.41
CA GLY A 91 -2.07 1.87 8.77
C GLY A 91 -2.78 2.13 10.09
N THR A 92 -3.49 1.12 10.59
CA THR A 92 -4.35 1.23 11.78
C THR A 92 -3.63 0.97 13.10
N VAL A 93 -2.43 0.37 13.06
CA VAL A 93 -1.72 -0.12 14.24
C VAL A 93 -0.46 0.69 14.57
N ALA A 94 0.20 1.29 13.57
CA ALA A 94 1.51 1.91 13.77
C ALA A 94 1.47 3.03 14.84
N ALA A 95 0.41 3.85 14.88
CA ALA A 95 0.30 4.92 15.88
C ALA A 95 0.10 4.38 17.31
N ALA A 96 -0.46 3.18 17.47
CA ALA A 96 -0.63 2.57 18.78
C ALA A 96 0.68 2.00 19.34
N LEU A 97 1.61 1.60 18.47
CA LEU A 97 2.89 1.00 18.82
C LEU A 97 3.87 2.03 19.40
N PRO A 98 4.37 1.85 20.64
CA PRO A 98 5.26 2.82 21.28
C PRO A 98 6.48 3.27 20.46
N PRO A 99 7.20 2.37 19.73
CA PRO A 99 8.37 2.77 18.93
C PRO A 99 8.06 3.79 17.82
N PHE A 100 6.83 3.80 17.29
CA PHE A 100 6.46 4.60 16.12
C PHE A 100 5.66 5.86 16.45
N ARG A 101 5.32 6.10 17.73
CA ARG A 101 4.58 7.30 18.14
C ARG A 101 5.31 8.60 17.79
N GLY A 102 6.62 8.64 18.03
CA GLY A 102 7.47 9.80 17.72
C GLY A 102 7.53 10.14 16.23
N MET A 103 7.33 9.15 15.36
CA MET A 103 7.37 9.34 13.91
C MET A 103 6.23 10.23 13.41
N TYR A 104 5.03 10.19 14.02
CA TYR A 104 3.94 11.08 13.63
C TYR A 104 4.25 12.55 13.95
N ARG A 105 4.97 12.79 15.05
CA ARG A 105 5.46 14.13 15.37
C ARG A 105 6.52 14.59 14.38
N ALA A 106 7.49 13.73 14.08
CA ALA A 106 8.51 14.01 13.07
C ALA A 106 7.90 14.24 11.67
N LEU A 107 6.85 13.50 11.33
CA LEU A 107 6.09 13.69 10.09
C LEU A 107 5.46 15.08 10.05
N VAL A 108 4.77 15.51 11.11
CA VAL A 108 4.21 16.87 11.18
C VAL A 108 5.29 17.92 11.04
N GLU A 109 6.43 17.76 11.71
CA GLU A 109 7.55 18.69 11.64
C GLU A 109 8.15 18.77 10.23
N ALA A 110 8.31 17.65 9.54
CA ALA A 110 8.79 17.60 8.17
C ALA A 110 7.82 18.22 7.16
N LEU A 111 6.52 18.23 7.48
CA LEU A 111 5.45 18.76 6.63
C LEU A 111 5.06 20.21 6.96
N ALA A 112 5.57 20.77 8.07
CA ALA A 112 5.10 22.04 8.60
C ALA A 112 5.32 23.22 7.65
N ASP A 113 6.44 23.25 6.93
CA ASP A 113 6.79 24.34 6.01
C ASP A 113 6.46 24.02 4.53
N GLN A 114 5.72 22.93 4.29
CA GLN A 114 5.47 22.44 2.94
C GLN A 114 4.22 23.08 2.34
N PRO A 115 4.25 23.50 1.06
CA PRO A 115 3.11 24.10 0.37
C PRO A 115 2.14 23.02 -0.12
N VAL A 116 1.60 22.23 0.80
CA VAL A 116 0.62 21.15 0.56
C VAL A 116 -0.43 21.15 1.67
N ARG A 117 -1.59 20.55 1.40
CA ARG A 117 -2.58 20.25 2.44
C ARG A 117 -2.37 18.81 2.90
N VAL A 118 -2.30 18.55 4.20
CA VAL A 118 -2.00 17.21 4.72
C VAL A 118 -3.16 16.68 5.55
N LEU A 119 -3.65 15.49 5.22
CA LEU A 119 -4.56 14.73 6.08
C LEU A 119 -3.80 13.52 6.63
N ILE A 120 -3.57 13.50 7.93
CA ILE A 120 -2.92 12.39 8.64
C ILE A 120 -4.00 11.56 9.34
N THR A 121 -3.98 10.24 9.14
CA THR A 121 -4.82 9.31 9.91
C THR A 121 -3.97 8.43 10.83
N LEU A 122 -4.43 8.23 12.06
CA LEU A 122 -3.69 7.50 13.10
C LEU A 122 -4.17 6.05 13.32
N GLY A 123 -5.41 5.75 12.95
CA GLY A 123 -6.15 4.57 13.38
C GLY A 123 -7.17 4.93 14.49
N GLU A 124 -8.34 4.30 14.44
CA GLU A 124 -9.52 4.67 15.25
C GLU A 124 -9.28 4.69 16.76
N SER A 125 -8.34 3.87 17.25
CA SER A 125 -8.06 3.73 18.69
C SER A 125 -7.03 4.73 19.23
N VAL A 126 -6.54 5.66 18.39
CA VAL A 126 -5.49 6.61 18.77
C VAL A 126 -6.02 8.04 18.79
N ASP A 127 -5.80 8.72 19.91
CA ASP A 127 -6.15 10.12 20.10
C ASP A 127 -5.24 11.04 19.25
N PRO A 128 -5.79 11.91 18.38
CA PRO A 128 -5.04 12.91 17.63
C PRO A 128 -4.16 13.82 18.49
N ALA A 129 -4.52 14.03 19.76
CA ALA A 129 -3.70 14.79 20.70
C ALA A 129 -2.28 14.22 20.89
N LEU A 130 -2.04 12.94 20.55
CA LEU A 130 -0.72 12.31 20.53
C LEU A 130 0.31 13.08 19.70
N VAL A 131 -0.14 13.70 18.60
CA VAL A 131 0.74 14.37 17.62
C VAL A 131 1.13 15.79 18.07
N GLY A 132 0.38 16.35 19.03
CA GLY A 132 0.55 17.72 19.51
C GLY A 132 0.08 18.78 18.50
N PRO A 133 0.48 20.05 18.69
CA PRO A 133 0.06 21.16 17.83
C PRO A 133 0.48 20.97 16.37
N THR A 134 -0.42 21.33 15.45
CA THR A 134 -0.25 21.22 14.00
C THR A 134 -0.54 22.58 13.34
N PRO A 135 0.12 22.92 12.22
CA PRO A 135 -0.26 24.05 11.37
C PRO A 135 -1.67 23.86 10.76
N ASP A 136 -2.31 24.97 10.37
CA ASP A 136 -3.69 24.97 9.84
C ASP A 136 -3.89 24.09 8.59
N HIS A 137 -2.84 23.89 7.78
CA HIS A 137 -2.88 23.03 6.59
C HIS A 137 -2.67 21.55 6.88
N ILE A 138 -2.39 21.17 8.14
CA ILE A 138 -2.24 19.77 8.57
C ILE A 138 -3.41 19.39 9.48
N ARG A 139 -4.24 18.48 8.99
CA ARG A 139 -5.34 17.89 9.74
C ARG A 139 -4.96 16.49 10.21
N VAL A 140 -5.21 16.19 11.48
CA VAL A 140 -4.99 14.87 12.07
C VAL A 140 -6.31 14.31 12.54
N GLU A 141 -6.66 13.12 12.06
CA GLU A 141 -7.90 12.44 12.39
C GLU A 141 -7.61 11.01 12.88
N PRO A 142 -8.44 10.42 13.76
CA PRO A 142 -8.32 9.01 14.07
C PRO A 142 -8.54 8.17 12.81
N PHE A 143 -9.55 8.53 12.01
CA PHE A 143 -9.95 7.79 10.82
C PHE A 143 -10.59 8.70 9.77
N TRP A 144 -10.34 8.39 8.51
CA TRP A 144 -11.01 8.97 7.36
C TRP A 144 -11.13 7.92 6.25
N PRO A 145 -12.28 7.78 5.56
CA PRO A 145 -12.42 6.86 4.43
C PRO A 145 -11.42 7.20 3.32
N GLN A 146 -10.46 6.33 3.04
CA GLN A 146 -9.39 6.60 2.06
C GLN A 146 -9.96 6.96 0.68
N GLN A 147 -11.06 6.30 0.29
CA GLN A 147 -11.79 6.48 -0.96
C GLN A 147 -12.31 7.91 -1.14
N ASP A 148 -12.59 8.64 -0.06
CA ASP A 148 -13.02 10.04 -0.13
C ASP A 148 -11.86 10.98 -0.42
N VAL A 149 -10.63 10.58 -0.07
CA VAL A 149 -9.43 11.41 -0.17
C VAL A 149 -8.73 11.16 -1.51
N MET A 150 -8.64 9.90 -1.95
CA MET A 150 -7.88 9.52 -3.13
C MET A 150 -8.22 10.31 -4.40
N PRO A 151 -9.50 10.58 -4.75
CA PRO A 151 -9.84 11.37 -5.94
C PRO A 151 -9.27 12.80 -5.93
N HIS A 152 -8.90 13.30 -4.76
CA HIS A 152 -8.37 14.65 -4.55
C HIS A 152 -6.88 14.66 -4.17
N ALA A 153 -6.31 13.51 -3.83
CA ALA A 153 -4.94 13.38 -3.38
C ALA A 153 -3.97 13.54 -4.56
N GLY A 154 -2.99 14.44 -4.40
CA GLY A 154 -1.84 14.53 -5.29
C GLY A 154 -0.77 13.50 -4.97
N ALA A 155 -0.71 13.02 -3.73
CA ALA A 155 0.14 11.90 -3.33
C ALA A 155 -0.35 11.25 -2.01
N VAL A 156 0.13 10.04 -1.76
CA VAL A 156 -0.03 9.34 -0.48
C VAL A 156 1.33 9.16 0.21
N ILE A 157 1.42 9.45 1.51
CA ILE A 157 2.54 9.03 2.36
C ILE A 157 2.08 7.79 3.12
N GLY A 158 2.69 6.64 2.84
CA GLY A 158 2.23 5.37 3.37
C GLY A 158 3.38 4.51 3.86
N HIS A 159 3.11 3.62 4.81
CA HIS A 159 4.13 2.67 5.27
C HIS A 159 4.36 1.48 4.32
N GLY A 160 3.64 1.41 3.19
CA GLY A 160 3.73 0.28 2.26
C GLY A 160 2.83 -0.91 2.62
N GLY A 161 1.92 -0.77 3.57
CA GLY A 161 0.90 -1.79 3.81
C GLY A 161 -0.03 -1.97 2.59
N PHE A 162 -0.44 -3.21 2.32
CA PHE A 162 -1.17 -3.58 1.09
C PHE A 162 -2.41 -2.74 0.81
N GLY A 163 -3.28 -2.54 1.82
CA GLY A 163 -4.57 -1.86 1.64
C GLY A 163 -4.43 -0.42 1.13
N THR A 164 -3.64 0.41 1.80
CA THR A 164 -3.40 1.79 1.36
C THR A 164 -2.64 1.84 0.04
N THR A 165 -1.66 0.94 -0.14
CA THR A 165 -0.86 0.87 -1.38
C THR A 165 -1.74 0.59 -2.59
N MET A 166 -2.55 -0.47 -2.54
CA MET A 166 -3.45 -0.83 -3.64
C MET A 166 -4.58 0.18 -3.83
N THR A 167 -5.10 0.78 -2.76
CA THR A 167 -6.11 1.84 -2.86
C THR A 167 -5.56 3.08 -3.59
N ALA A 168 -4.32 3.48 -3.29
CA ALA A 168 -3.67 4.60 -3.97
C ALA A 168 -3.39 4.29 -5.45
N LEU A 169 -2.86 3.10 -5.75
CA LEU A 169 -2.57 2.67 -7.13
C LEU A 169 -3.84 2.53 -7.96
N ALA A 170 -4.90 1.92 -7.43
CA ALA A 170 -6.19 1.80 -8.10
C ALA A 170 -6.84 3.17 -8.39
N ALA A 171 -6.53 4.19 -7.59
CA ALA A 171 -6.96 5.57 -7.82
C ALA A 171 -6.00 6.39 -8.71
N GLY A 172 -4.89 5.81 -9.16
CA GLY A 172 -3.88 6.51 -9.96
C GLY A 172 -3.10 7.58 -9.18
N VAL A 173 -2.99 7.44 -7.86
CA VAL A 173 -2.32 8.40 -6.98
C VAL A 173 -0.89 7.92 -6.68
N PRO A 174 0.14 8.75 -6.91
CA PRO A 174 1.51 8.37 -6.62
C PRO A 174 1.82 8.37 -5.12
N GLN A 175 2.88 7.68 -4.73
CA GLN A 175 3.15 7.38 -3.31
C GLN A 175 4.57 7.75 -2.87
N ILE A 176 4.70 8.15 -1.60
CA ILE A 176 5.96 8.20 -0.86
C ILE A 176 5.87 7.12 0.20
N VAL A 177 6.67 6.07 0.06
CA VAL A 177 6.58 4.89 0.91
C VAL A 177 7.65 4.93 2.00
N VAL A 178 7.27 4.75 3.25
CA VAL A 178 8.13 4.72 4.44
C VAL A 178 7.98 3.37 5.14
N PRO A 179 8.69 2.31 4.70
CA PRO A 179 8.59 0.98 5.31
C PRO A 179 9.01 1.00 6.78
N LEU A 180 8.27 0.30 7.66
CA LEU A 180 8.48 0.40 9.11
C LEU A 180 8.93 -0.91 9.76
N PHE A 181 8.14 -1.97 9.61
CA PHE A 181 8.32 -3.17 10.43
C PHE A 181 7.93 -4.48 9.76
N ALA A 182 6.96 -4.48 8.85
CA ALA A 182 6.49 -5.71 8.23
C ALA A 182 7.21 -5.95 6.91
N LEU A 183 7.51 -7.22 6.61
CA LEU A 183 8.33 -7.60 5.46
C LEU A 183 7.70 -7.13 4.13
N ASP A 184 6.39 -7.28 3.99
CA ASP A 184 5.59 -6.86 2.84
C ASP A 184 5.73 -5.35 2.54
N GLN A 185 5.89 -4.51 3.56
CA GLN A 185 6.07 -3.06 3.41
C GLN A 185 7.31 -2.72 2.57
N PHE A 186 8.41 -3.45 2.78
CA PHE A 186 9.65 -3.25 2.04
C PHE A 186 9.52 -3.72 0.58
N TYR A 187 8.84 -4.85 0.35
CA TYR A 187 8.56 -5.35 -1.00
C TYR A 187 7.65 -4.40 -1.78
N ASN A 188 6.57 -3.93 -1.17
CA ASN A 188 5.64 -2.96 -1.76
C ASN A 188 6.34 -1.63 -2.07
N ALA A 189 7.19 -1.13 -1.17
CA ALA A 189 7.94 0.10 -1.41
C ALA A 189 8.85 0.00 -2.64
N ARG A 190 9.59 -1.10 -2.75
CA ARG A 190 10.44 -1.36 -3.91
C ARG A 190 9.62 -1.51 -5.19
N ALA A 191 8.48 -2.20 -5.14
CA ALA A 191 7.59 -2.34 -6.30
C ALA A 191 7.05 -0.98 -6.79
N VAL A 192 6.60 -0.13 -5.85
CA VAL A 192 6.14 1.23 -6.14
C VAL A 192 7.25 2.08 -6.75
N GLU A 193 8.47 2.01 -6.22
CA GLU A 193 9.61 2.77 -6.78
C GLU A 193 10.02 2.26 -8.16
N ARG A 194 10.16 0.94 -8.34
CA ARG A 194 10.51 0.33 -9.64
C ARG A 194 9.52 0.65 -10.75
N SER A 195 8.22 0.69 -10.43
CA SER A 195 7.17 1.06 -11.39
C SER A 195 7.19 2.55 -11.76
N GLY A 196 7.92 3.37 -11.00
CA GLY A 196 7.90 4.82 -11.13
C GLY A 196 6.65 5.48 -10.55
N ALA A 197 5.77 4.75 -9.87
CA ALA A 197 4.56 5.29 -9.26
C ALA A 197 4.82 5.98 -7.90
N GLY A 198 6.08 6.07 -7.47
CA GLY A 198 6.42 6.71 -6.20
C GLY A 198 7.90 6.74 -5.90
N ALA A 199 8.22 6.99 -4.64
CA ALA A 199 9.57 6.99 -4.09
C ALA A 199 9.59 6.34 -2.70
N VAL A 200 10.76 5.85 -2.29
CA VAL A 200 10.97 5.30 -0.93
C VAL A 200 11.73 6.32 -0.08
N VAL A 201 11.33 6.44 1.19
CA VAL A 201 12.01 7.24 2.20
C VAL A 201 12.27 6.38 3.44
N ASP A 202 13.39 6.63 4.10
CA ASP A 202 13.78 6.01 5.36
C ASP A 202 12.83 6.35 6.52
N PRO A 203 12.71 5.51 7.57
CA PRO A 203 11.89 5.79 8.76
C PRO A 203 12.24 7.08 9.49
N GLU A 204 13.47 7.57 9.35
CA GLU A 204 13.95 8.85 9.89
C GLU A 204 13.46 10.06 9.07
N LEU A 205 12.73 9.82 7.98
CA LEU A 205 12.10 10.81 7.10
C LEU A 205 13.10 11.79 6.43
N THR A 206 14.36 11.39 6.30
CA THR A 206 15.47 12.27 5.88
C THR A 206 15.20 12.92 4.52
N ALA A 207 14.69 12.14 3.56
CA ALA A 207 14.40 12.61 2.20
C ALA A 207 12.92 13.00 1.97
N LEU A 208 12.10 13.11 3.02
CA LEU A 208 10.65 13.33 2.86
C LEU A 208 10.34 14.69 2.21
N SER A 209 10.95 15.77 2.67
CA SER A 209 10.74 17.12 2.15
C SER A 209 11.02 17.21 0.64
N GLU A 210 12.14 16.64 0.21
CA GLU A 210 12.53 16.59 -1.20
C GLU A 210 11.50 15.79 -2.03
N ASN A 211 11.15 14.59 -1.58
CA ASN A 211 10.18 13.75 -2.28
C ASN A 211 8.78 14.36 -2.32
N LEU A 212 8.36 15.08 -1.28
CA LEU A 212 7.08 15.78 -1.24
C LEU A 212 7.02 16.97 -2.21
N SER A 213 8.15 17.64 -2.44
CA SER A 213 8.22 18.70 -3.44
C SER A 213 8.03 18.14 -4.86
N ARG A 214 8.51 16.92 -5.09
CA ARG A 214 8.64 16.26 -6.40
C ARG A 214 7.45 15.37 -6.75
N VAL A 215 7.16 14.34 -5.95
CA VAL A 215 6.19 13.27 -6.26
C VAL A 215 4.79 13.79 -6.63
N PRO A 216 4.16 14.74 -5.90
CA PRO A 216 2.84 15.24 -6.25
C PRO A 216 2.80 16.13 -7.51
N ARG A 217 3.95 16.65 -7.95
CA ARG A 217 4.07 17.67 -9.01
C ARG A 217 4.67 17.13 -10.30
N ASP A 218 5.49 16.09 -10.22
CA ASP A 218 6.10 15.42 -11.36
C ASP A 218 5.06 14.56 -12.09
N GLU A 219 4.80 14.88 -13.35
CA GLU A 219 3.81 14.18 -14.16
C GLU A 219 4.20 12.72 -14.42
N SER A 220 5.50 12.38 -14.39
CA SER A 220 5.96 11.00 -14.61
C SER A 220 5.41 10.03 -13.56
N HIS A 221 5.39 10.44 -12.29
CA HIS A 221 4.82 9.65 -11.20
C HIS A 221 3.30 9.46 -11.35
N ARG A 222 2.58 10.52 -11.75
CA ARG A 222 1.14 10.43 -12.02
C ARG A 222 0.83 9.53 -13.20
N LEU A 223 1.61 9.61 -14.27
CA LEU A 223 1.44 8.75 -15.45
C LEU A 223 1.71 7.28 -15.11
N ALA A 224 2.74 6.99 -14.31
CA ALA A 224 3.02 5.64 -13.85
C ALA A 224 1.90 5.09 -12.96
N ALA A 225 1.43 5.88 -11.98
CA ALA A 225 0.31 5.48 -11.12
C ALA A 225 -0.99 5.27 -11.92
N ARG A 226 -1.30 6.11 -12.91
CA ARG A 226 -2.46 5.94 -13.79
C ARG A 226 -2.37 4.68 -14.65
N ARG A 227 -1.19 4.35 -15.19
CA ARG A 227 -1.01 3.09 -15.93
C ARG A 227 -1.33 1.87 -15.06
N LEU A 228 -0.89 1.90 -13.80
CA LEU A 228 -1.23 0.84 -12.84
C LEU A 228 -2.73 0.83 -12.51
N ALA A 229 -3.36 2.00 -12.39
CA ALA A 229 -4.80 2.10 -12.18
C ALA A 229 -5.58 1.48 -13.35
N ASP A 230 -5.19 1.79 -14.58
CA ASP A 230 -5.80 1.24 -15.80
C ASP A 230 -5.62 -0.28 -15.84
N GLU A 231 -4.41 -0.79 -15.55
CA GLU A 231 -4.15 -2.24 -15.50
C GLU A 231 -5.00 -2.94 -14.41
N ILE A 232 -5.08 -2.36 -13.20
CA ILE A 232 -5.93 -2.89 -12.13
C ILE A 232 -7.41 -2.92 -12.56
N ALA A 233 -7.88 -1.87 -13.23
CA ALA A 233 -9.26 -1.79 -13.72
C ALA A 233 -9.55 -2.84 -14.81
N ASP A 234 -8.57 -3.14 -15.66
CA ASP A 234 -8.68 -4.14 -16.73
C ASP A 234 -8.64 -5.59 -16.23
N LEU A 235 -8.22 -5.84 -14.98
CA LEU A 235 -8.28 -7.18 -14.37
C LEU A 235 -9.74 -7.66 -14.22
N PRO A 236 -9.97 -8.99 -14.26
CA PRO A 236 -11.30 -9.57 -14.11
C PRO A 236 -11.83 -9.34 -12.69
N PRO A 237 -13.15 -9.19 -12.51
CA PRO A 237 -13.75 -9.05 -11.19
C PRO A 237 -13.54 -10.34 -10.36
N ILE A 238 -13.53 -10.20 -9.03
CA ILE A 238 -13.19 -11.32 -8.13
C ILE A 238 -14.13 -12.52 -8.30
N GLU A 239 -15.38 -12.30 -8.69
CA GLU A 239 -16.39 -13.33 -8.94
C GLU A 239 -15.97 -14.31 -10.04
N GLU A 240 -15.25 -13.84 -11.07
CA GLU A 240 -14.73 -14.71 -12.13
C GLU A 240 -13.57 -15.58 -11.62
N SER A 241 -12.79 -15.07 -10.67
CA SER A 241 -11.73 -15.85 -10.02
C SER A 241 -12.27 -16.94 -9.10
N VAL A 242 -13.46 -16.77 -8.51
CA VAL A 242 -14.11 -17.81 -7.70
C VAL A 242 -14.42 -19.07 -8.52
N ALA A 243 -14.69 -18.93 -9.82
CA ALA A 243 -14.89 -20.08 -10.72
C ALA A 243 -13.61 -20.93 -10.89
N VAL A 244 -12.44 -20.29 -10.87
CA VAL A 244 -11.13 -20.98 -10.91
C VAL A 244 -10.90 -21.78 -9.62
N LEU A 245 -11.27 -21.21 -8.46
CA LEU A 245 -11.22 -21.90 -7.16
C LEU A 245 -12.19 -23.09 -7.09
N ALA A 246 -13.34 -22.99 -7.76
CA ALA A 246 -14.34 -24.04 -7.80
C ALA A 246 -13.99 -25.16 -8.80
N GLY A 247 -13.40 -24.82 -9.95
CA GLY A 247 -12.96 -25.77 -10.98
C GLY A 247 -11.77 -26.63 -10.58
N ALA A 248 -10.97 -26.19 -9.62
CA ALA A 248 -9.94 -27.04 -9.01
C ALA A 248 -10.54 -28.21 -8.18
N ARG A 249 -11.84 -28.19 -7.84
CA ARG A 249 -12.47 -29.24 -7.00
C ARG A 249 -12.88 -30.51 -7.76
N SER A 250 -12.72 -30.57 -9.08
CA SER A 250 -13.03 -31.73 -9.93
C SER A 250 -11.79 -32.48 -10.35
#